data_AF-A0A930USU2-F1
#
_entry.id   AF-A0A930USU2-F1
#
_cell.length_a   1.000
_cell.length_b   1.000
_cell.length_c   1.000
_cell.angle_alpha   90.00
_cell.angle_beta   90.00
_cell.angle_gamma   90.00
#
_symmetry.space_group_name_H-M   'P 1'
#
loop_
_entity.id
_entity.type
_entity.pdbx_description
1 polymer ?
#
loop_
_entity_poly.entity_id
_entity_poly.type
_entity_poly.pdbx_seq_one_letter_code
_entity_poly.pdbx_strand_id
1 'polypeptide(L)'
;MSHRLGEIAGHIGARLVGGVGGADAAADRIADIEVERIATLDAAGPQDISFFSNPRYRARLASTQAAAVILAADFIEECPAARLVVDNPYLGYAKAAALFSPPPSFVPGIAAGAFVHPGADIAPDASIGNGCVIDEGAKVGEGSVLEAGVSLGPGAIIGPRCRIGPRAVIGEGVIIGSRAIVHPGAVIGSDGFGFANEGERWFKIPQLGGVRIGDDVEIGANTTIDRGALEDTVIEDGVKIDNQIQIAHNVSIGANTAIAAGVAIGGSARIGKRCRIGGAAAIAGHLEIADDVVLTATSAVSSTIAEAGTYSSGMPVQENLRWRRNIARFRRLDEMAKRLASIEKDHRRSQPSKGEPAADSGAISSRSEGVLASSVRKEPPLAAARGHDAATERMPTGEPEFMPAMEIEEILACLPHRYPFLLIDRVIDYVPGESMIAIKNVTINEPFFPGHFPGRPVMPAVMILEAMAQTTGVLALRSFEQARSRTAMYYLAGVDRARFRRPVVPGDQLRIEVRILRRPSRGIWKIDAKVRVDDTLVADAEILGALRDEGE
;
A
#
# COMPACT_ATOMS: atom_id res chain seq x y z
N MET A 1 -32.29 8.74 -23.48
CA MET A 1 -32.58 8.01 -24.73
C MET A 1 -33.33 6.76 -24.34
N SER A 2 -34.39 6.40 -25.06
CA SER A 2 -35.03 5.09 -24.88
C SER A 2 -34.42 4.10 -25.87
N HIS A 3 -34.41 2.82 -25.51
CA HIS A 3 -33.98 1.71 -26.36
C HIS A 3 -35.02 0.61 -26.32
N ARG A 4 -35.23 -0.06 -27.45
CA ARG A 4 -36.12 -1.22 -27.51
C ARG A 4 -35.44 -2.46 -26.95
N LEU A 5 -36.16 -3.31 -26.23
CA LEU A 5 -35.59 -4.55 -25.68
C LEU A 5 -34.98 -5.46 -26.76
N GLY A 6 -35.55 -5.49 -27.97
CA GLY A 6 -34.99 -6.23 -29.09
C GLY A 6 -33.63 -5.71 -29.54
N GLU A 7 -33.43 -4.39 -29.55
CA GLU A 7 -32.15 -3.76 -29.88
C GLU A 7 -31.09 -4.09 -28.82
N ILE A 8 -31.47 -3.98 -27.55
CA ILE A 8 -30.59 -4.32 -26.42
C ILE A 8 -30.21 -5.81 -26.50
N ALA A 9 -31.19 -6.69 -26.74
CA ALA A 9 -30.96 -8.13 -26.86
C ALA A 9 -29.99 -8.45 -28.01
N GLY A 10 -30.16 -7.82 -29.18
CA GLY A 10 -29.22 -7.93 -30.29
C GLY A 10 -27.82 -7.42 -29.95
N HIS A 11 -27.72 -6.27 -29.28
CA HIS A 11 -26.44 -5.65 -28.90
C HIS A 11 -25.63 -6.52 -27.91
N ILE A 12 -26.30 -7.14 -26.94
CA ILE A 12 -25.64 -7.95 -25.91
C ILE A 12 -25.55 -9.44 -26.26
N GLY A 13 -26.19 -9.87 -27.36
CA GLY A 13 -26.28 -11.27 -27.75
C GLY A 13 -27.20 -12.10 -26.85
N ALA A 14 -28.28 -11.50 -26.33
CA ALA A 14 -29.24 -12.17 -25.44
C ALA A 14 -30.37 -12.84 -26.21
N ARG A 15 -30.88 -13.94 -25.65
CA ARG A 15 -32.18 -14.50 -26.04
C ARG A 15 -33.29 -13.83 -25.22
N LEU A 16 -34.22 -13.16 -25.90
CA LEU A 16 -35.36 -12.51 -25.26
C LEU A 16 -36.46 -13.53 -24.93
N VAL A 17 -36.97 -13.51 -23.70
CA VAL A 17 -38.02 -14.40 -23.19
C VAL A 17 -39.07 -13.58 -22.44
N GLY A 18 -40.36 -13.84 -22.64
CA GLY A 18 -41.43 -13.13 -21.92
C GLY A 18 -41.52 -13.45 -20.43
N GLY A 19 -42.23 -12.64 -19.66
CA GLY A 19 -42.40 -12.81 -18.21
C GLY A 19 -43.43 -13.87 -17.80
N VAL A 20 -43.43 -14.28 -16.52
CA VAL A 20 -44.39 -15.26 -15.99
C VAL A 20 -45.73 -14.57 -15.71
N GLY A 21 -46.80 -14.95 -16.40
CA GLY A 21 -48.17 -14.51 -16.11
C GLY A 21 -48.93 -13.84 -17.26
N GLY A 22 -48.28 -13.60 -18.41
CA GLY A 22 -48.94 -13.31 -19.67
C GLY A 22 -48.59 -14.39 -20.67
N ALA A 23 -49.57 -15.21 -21.08
CA ALA A 23 -49.42 -16.22 -22.13
C ALA A 23 -48.60 -15.67 -23.29
N ASP A 24 -47.48 -16.33 -23.64
CA ASP A 24 -46.71 -16.13 -24.86
C ASP A 24 -46.99 -14.81 -25.57
N ALA A 25 -46.70 -13.69 -24.90
CA ALA A 25 -46.63 -12.43 -25.63
C ALA A 25 -45.49 -12.67 -26.61
N ALA A 26 -45.85 -12.92 -27.88
CA ALA A 26 -44.92 -13.30 -28.94
C ALA A 26 -43.67 -12.43 -28.80
N ALA A 27 -42.48 -13.04 -28.90
CA ALA A 27 -41.21 -12.35 -28.68
C ALA A 27 -41.15 -10.97 -29.39
N ASP A 28 -41.80 -10.86 -30.55
CA ASP A 28 -42.01 -9.63 -31.32
C ASP A 28 -42.65 -8.49 -30.52
N ARG A 29 -43.68 -8.74 -29.69
CA ARG A 29 -44.33 -7.69 -28.87
C ARG A 29 -43.48 -7.23 -27.70
N ILE A 30 -42.61 -8.11 -27.20
CA ILE A 30 -41.72 -7.81 -26.06
C ILE A 30 -40.50 -7.06 -26.56
N ALA A 31 -40.03 -7.39 -27.77
CA ALA A 31 -38.92 -6.71 -28.43
C ALA A 31 -39.18 -5.20 -28.60
N ASP A 32 -40.44 -4.80 -28.78
CA ASP A 32 -40.85 -3.40 -28.94
C ASP A 32 -41.03 -2.62 -27.62
N ILE A 33 -40.88 -3.26 -26.46
CA ILE A 33 -40.93 -2.54 -25.17
C ILE A 33 -39.75 -1.56 -25.12
N GLU A 34 -40.05 -0.29 -24.90
CA GLU A 34 -39.05 0.75 -24.68
C GLU A 34 -38.66 0.83 -23.21
N VAL A 35 -37.35 0.94 -22.97
CA VAL A 35 -36.77 1.18 -21.65
C VAL A 35 -35.89 2.42 -21.68
N GLU A 36 -35.89 3.18 -20.60
CA GLU A 36 -35.28 4.52 -20.55
C GLU A 36 -33.93 4.56 -19.83
N ARG A 37 -33.69 3.61 -18.92
CA ARG A 37 -32.45 3.54 -18.13
C ARG A 37 -32.22 2.14 -17.56
N ILE A 38 -31.02 1.94 -17.02
CA ILE A 38 -30.67 0.78 -16.20
C ILE A 38 -30.82 1.13 -14.71
N ALA A 39 -31.44 0.24 -13.95
CA ALA A 39 -31.59 0.38 -12.49
C ALA A 39 -31.33 -0.94 -11.75
N THR A 40 -31.04 -0.86 -10.45
CA THR A 40 -30.95 -2.05 -9.57
C THR A 40 -32.32 -2.71 -9.43
N LEU A 41 -32.35 -4.01 -9.08
CA LEU A 41 -33.60 -4.77 -8.94
C LEU A 41 -34.61 -4.12 -7.98
N ASP A 42 -34.12 -3.42 -6.94
CA ASP A 42 -34.94 -2.74 -5.93
C ASP A 42 -35.55 -1.42 -6.43
N ALA A 43 -34.84 -0.71 -7.32
CA ALA A 43 -35.20 0.63 -7.77
C ALA A 43 -35.81 0.67 -9.19
N ALA A 44 -35.69 -0.43 -9.93
CA ALA A 44 -36.18 -0.56 -11.28
C ALA A 44 -37.71 -0.56 -11.31
N GLY A 45 -38.28 0.39 -12.05
CA GLY A 45 -39.70 0.45 -12.39
C GLY A 45 -40.01 -0.16 -13.75
N PRO A 46 -41.27 -0.05 -14.21
CA PRO A 46 -41.79 -0.74 -15.40
C PRO A 46 -41.23 -0.23 -16.74
N GLN A 47 -40.38 0.80 -16.74
CA GLN A 47 -39.67 1.35 -17.90
C GLN A 47 -38.14 1.18 -17.78
N ASP A 48 -37.68 0.46 -16.76
CA ASP A 48 -36.25 0.26 -16.50
C ASP A 48 -35.85 -1.19 -16.85
N ILE A 49 -34.62 -1.36 -17.31
CA ILE A 49 -33.98 -2.67 -17.39
C ILE A 49 -33.08 -2.88 -16.17
N SER A 50 -33.02 -4.10 -15.65
CA SER A 50 -32.11 -4.49 -14.57
C SER A 50 -31.23 -5.67 -14.97
N PHE A 51 -30.38 -6.13 -14.06
CA PHE A 51 -29.59 -7.34 -14.25
C PHE A 51 -29.51 -8.15 -12.96
N PHE A 52 -29.33 -9.46 -13.12
CA PHE A 52 -29.18 -10.40 -12.02
C PHE A 52 -28.00 -11.34 -12.29
N SER A 53 -26.94 -11.17 -11.51
CA SER A 53 -25.72 -12.00 -11.59
C SER A 53 -25.34 -12.66 -10.26
N ASN A 54 -25.87 -12.20 -9.12
CA ASN A 54 -25.51 -12.69 -7.80
C ASN A 54 -26.72 -13.37 -7.13
N PRO A 55 -26.67 -14.69 -6.88
CA PRO A 55 -27.75 -15.45 -6.26
C PRO A 55 -28.22 -14.92 -4.90
N ARG A 56 -27.42 -14.12 -4.19
CA ARG A 56 -27.84 -13.49 -2.91
C ARG A 56 -29.02 -12.52 -3.08
N TYR A 57 -29.27 -12.04 -4.28
CA TYR A 57 -30.38 -11.11 -4.57
C TYR A 57 -31.65 -11.82 -5.08
N ARG A 58 -31.75 -13.15 -4.94
CA ARG A 58 -32.88 -13.96 -5.45
C ARG A 58 -34.25 -13.43 -5.00
N ALA A 59 -34.37 -13.04 -3.73
CA ALA A 59 -35.60 -12.44 -3.21
C ALA A 59 -35.98 -11.12 -3.91
N ARG A 60 -34.97 -10.31 -4.31
CA ARG A 60 -35.18 -9.04 -5.03
C ARG A 60 -35.52 -9.28 -6.50
N LEU A 61 -34.98 -10.33 -7.10
CA LEU A 61 -35.36 -10.76 -8.45
C LEU A 61 -36.85 -11.09 -8.51
N ALA A 62 -37.34 -11.87 -7.55
CA ALA A 62 -38.74 -12.28 -7.50
C ALA A 62 -39.73 -11.11 -7.28
N SER A 63 -39.29 -10.03 -6.64
CA SER A 63 -40.12 -8.86 -6.33
C SER A 63 -39.90 -7.65 -7.25
N THR A 64 -38.99 -7.73 -8.23
CA THR A 64 -38.61 -6.58 -9.06
C THR A 64 -39.79 -6.05 -9.89
N GLN A 65 -39.80 -4.74 -10.13
CA GLN A 65 -40.78 -4.08 -11.01
C GLN A 65 -40.16 -3.67 -12.35
N ALA A 66 -38.94 -4.13 -12.66
CA ALA A 66 -38.26 -3.87 -13.92
C ALA A 66 -39.11 -4.31 -15.13
N ALA A 67 -38.99 -3.59 -16.25
CA ALA A 67 -39.55 -4.03 -17.53
C ALA A 67 -38.90 -5.34 -18.00
N ALA A 68 -37.58 -5.43 -17.81
CA ALA A 68 -36.78 -6.59 -18.17
C ALA A 68 -35.57 -6.78 -17.25
N VAL A 69 -35.05 -8.01 -17.19
CA VAL A 69 -33.86 -8.37 -16.42
C VAL A 69 -32.89 -9.18 -17.28
N ILE A 70 -31.62 -8.76 -17.31
CA ILE A 70 -30.51 -9.52 -17.90
C ILE A 70 -30.08 -10.61 -16.91
N LEU A 71 -30.17 -11.88 -17.28
CA LEU A 71 -29.95 -13.00 -16.35
C LEU A 71 -29.48 -14.28 -17.05
N ALA A 72 -28.99 -15.25 -16.26
CA ALA A 72 -28.60 -16.56 -16.76
C ALA A 72 -29.81 -17.50 -16.84
N ALA A 73 -29.75 -18.51 -17.71
CA ALA A 73 -30.88 -19.40 -18.00
C ALA A 73 -31.49 -20.07 -16.75
N ASP A 74 -30.66 -20.38 -15.75
CA ASP A 74 -31.06 -21.03 -14.49
C ASP A 74 -32.10 -20.24 -13.67
N PHE A 75 -32.21 -18.93 -13.89
CA PHE A 75 -33.05 -18.03 -13.10
C PHE A 75 -34.27 -17.53 -13.85
N ILE A 76 -34.55 -18.05 -15.05
CA ILE A 76 -35.69 -17.62 -15.87
C ILE A 76 -36.98 -17.72 -15.06
N GLU A 77 -37.29 -18.89 -14.50
CA GLU A 77 -38.56 -19.18 -13.80
C GLU A 77 -38.85 -18.28 -12.59
N GLU A 78 -37.82 -17.62 -12.05
CA GLU A 78 -37.93 -16.77 -10.86
C GLU A 78 -38.15 -15.29 -11.18
N CYS A 79 -37.90 -14.91 -12.43
CA CYS A 79 -38.02 -13.53 -12.88
C CYS A 79 -39.45 -13.27 -13.39
N PRO A 80 -40.22 -12.37 -12.74
CA PRO A 80 -41.57 -12.03 -13.19
C PRO A 80 -41.57 -11.15 -14.46
N ALA A 81 -40.49 -10.41 -14.71
CA ALA A 81 -40.32 -9.51 -15.85
C ALA A 81 -39.85 -10.23 -17.13
N ALA A 82 -39.78 -9.52 -18.26
CA ALA A 82 -39.11 -10.03 -19.45
C ALA A 82 -37.64 -10.37 -19.14
N ARG A 83 -37.09 -11.40 -19.78
CA ARG A 83 -35.73 -11.90 -19.51
C ARG A 83 -34.85 -11.73 -20.74
N LEU A 84 -33.69 -11.10 -20.56
CA LEU A 84 -32.61 -11.09 -21.56
C LEU A 84 -31.59 -12.14 -21.12
N VAL A 85 -31.70 -13.33 -21.70
CA VAL A 85 -30.92 -14.50 -21.28
C VAL A 85 -29.54 -14.50 -21.92
N VAL A 86 -28.49 -14.49 -21.09
CA VAL A 86 -27.07 -14.51 -21.50
C VAL A 86 -26.26 -15.45 -20.60
N ASP A 87 -25.11 -15.92 -21.09
CA ASP A 87 -24.23 -16.79 -20.30
C ASP A 87 -23.55 -16.04 -19.14
N ASN A 88 -23.22 -14.76 -19.35
CA ASN A 88 -22.59 -13.90 -18.35
C ASN A 88 -23.44 -12.63 -18.14
N PRO A 89 -24.35 -12.62 -17.16
CA PRO A 89 -25.26 -11.50 -16.93
C PRO A 89 -24.55 -10.19 -16.58
N TYR A 90 -23.39 -10.26 -15.91
CA TYR A 90 -22.63 -9.05 -15.57
C TYR A 90 -21.97 -8.43 -16.80
N LEU A 91 -21.44 -9.25 -17.72
CA LEU A 91 -20.96 -8.77 -19.03
C LEU A 91 -22.12 -8.25 -19.89
N GLY A 92 -23.26 -8.93 -19.90
CA GLY A 92 -24.47 -8.49 -20.60
C GLY A 92 -24.94 -7.12 -20.10
N TYR A 93 -24.95 -6.91 -18.78
CA TYR A 93 -25.18 -5.61 -18.17
C TYR A 93 -24.18 -4.56 -18.64
N ALA A 94 -22.87 -4.85 -18.60
CA ALA A 94 -21.84 -3.89 -19.00
C ALA A 94 -22.01 -3.43 -20.46
N LYS A 95 -22.32 -4.35 -21.37
CA LYS A 95 -22.63 -4.04 -22.77
C LYS A 95 -23.92 -3.22 -22.90
N ALA A 96 -24.98 -3.59 -22.20
CA ALA A 96 -26.23 -2.83 -22.21
C ALA A 96 -26.03 -1.41 -21.68
N ALA A 97 -25.25 -1.24 -20.61
CA ALA A 97 -24.98 0.05 -19.98
C ALA A 97 -24.31 1.05 -20.95
N ALA A 98 -23.50 0.56 -21.89
CA ALA A 98 -22.88 1.39 -22.92
C ALA A 98 -23.90 2.06 -23.86
N LEU A 99 -25.10 1.49 -24.04
CA LEU A 99 -26.17 2.09 -24.84
C LEU A 99 -26.78 3.32 -24.14
N PHE A 100 -26.97 3.24 -22.82
CA PHE A 100 -27.58 4.31 -22.01
C PHE A 100 -26.58 5.39 -21.60
N SER A 101 -25.29 5.16 -21.79
CA SER A 101 -24.22 6.12 -21.50
C SER A 101 -23.36 6.31 -22.74
N PRO A 102 -23.90 6.94 -23.80
CA PRO A 102 -23.11 7.20 -25.00
C PRO A 102 -21.92 8.09 -24.63
N PRO A 103 -20.74 7.81 -25.18
CA PRO A 103 -19.57 8.64 -24.93
C PRO A 103 -19.86 10.09 -25.32
N PRO A 104 -19.32 11.09 -24.59
CA PRO A 104 -19.41 12.48 -25.00
C PRO A 104 -18.94 12.65 -26.44
N SER A 105 -19.70 13.44 -27.20
CA SER A 105 -19.36 13.82 -28.57
C SER A 105 -18.38 14.99 -28.54
N PHE A 106 -17.33 14.89 -29.33
CA PHE A 106 -16.36 15.97 -29.52
C PHE A 106 -16.43 16.46 -30.96
N VAL A 107 -16.32 17.77 -31.16
CA VAL A 107 -16.28 18.37 -32.49
C VAL A 107 -14.83 18.33 -32.97
N PRO A 108 -14.54 17.73 -34.14
CA PRO A 108 -13.20 17.78 -34.70
C PRO A 108 -12.68 19.20 -34.88
N GLY A 109 -11.36 19.35 -34.76
CA GLY A 109 -10.66 20.61 -34.90
C GLY A 109 -9.90 21.04 -33.65
N ILE A 110 -9.19 22.15 -33.79
CA ILE A 110 -8.31 22.71 -32.75
C ILE A 110 -9.01 23.91 -32.12
N ALA A 111 -9.23 23.87 -30.80
CA ALA A 111 -9.80 24.98 -30.07
C ALA A 111 -8.90 26.22 -30.13
N ALA A 112 -9.51 27.41 -30.22
CA ALA A 112 -8.77 28.68 -30.40
C ALA A 112 -7.76 29.00 -29.29
N GLY A 113 -7.96 28.49 -28.08
CA GLY A 113 -7.02 28.66 -26.96
C GLY A 113 -6.06 27.48 -26.76
N ALA A 114 -5.94 26.57 -27.73
CA ALA A 114 -4.88 25.56 -27.73
C ALA A 114 -3.61 26.14 -28.38
N PHE A 115 -2.45 25.77 -27.85
CA PHE A 115 -1.17 25.99 -28.48
C PHE A 115 -0.72 24.70 -29.17
N VAL A 116 -0.47 24.77 -30.48
CA VAL A 116 0.04 23.65 -31.28
C VAL A 116 1.28 24.12 -32.01
N HIS A 117 2.40 23.46 -31.74
CA HIS A 117 3.66 23.75 -32.42
C HIS A 117 3.54 23.48 -33.93
N PRO A 118 4.12 24.31 -34.82
CA PRO A 118 4.04 24.10 -36.28
C PRO A 118 4.60 22.77 -36.78
N GLY A 119 5.51 22.17 -36.02
CA GLY A 119 6.09 20.84 -36.29
C GLY A 119 5.30 19.66 -35.73
N ALA A 120 4.12 19.88 -35.12
CA ALA A 120 3.24 18.81 -34.68
C ALA A 120 2.36 18.30 -35.83
N ASP A 121 1.99 17.02 -35.78
CA ASP A 121 1.19 16.34 -36.80
C ASP A 121 -0.16 15.90 -36.21
N ILE A 122 -1.23 16.59 -36.56
CA ILE A 122 -2.57 16.40 -35.98
C ILE A 122 -3.51 15.92 -37.08
N ALA A 123 -4.13 14.76 -36.87
CA ALA A 123 -5.13 14.25 -37.78
C ALA A 123 -6.30 15.25 -37.95
N PRO A 124 -6.84 15.45 -39.17
CA PRO A 124 -7.88 16.45 -39.42
C PRO A 124 -9.19 16.22 -38.64
N ASP A 125 -9.47 14.98 -38.27
CA ASP A 125 -10.66 14.58 -37.52
C ASP A 125 -10.43 14.46 -36.00
N ALA A 126 -9.22 14.79 -35.52
CA ALA A 126 -8.93 14.86 -34.10
C ALA A 126 -9.55 16.11 -33.45
N SER A 127 -9.86 16.02 -32.16
CA SER A 127 -10.40 17.12 -31.36
C SER A 127 -9.37 17.57 -30.32
N ILE A 128 -8.93 18.82 -30.40
CA ILE A 128 -7.98 19.42 -29.44
C ILE A 128 -8.68 20.48 -28.60
N GLY A 129 -8.79 20.22 -27.30
CA GLY A 129 -9.50 21.06 -26.34
C GLY A 129 -8.78 22.36 -25.98
N ASN A 130 -9.51 23.27 -25.33
CA ASN A 130 -8.97 24.56 -24.90
C ASN A 130 -7.80 24.41 -23.92
N GLY A 131 -6.75 25.23 -24.08
CA GLY A 131 -5.58 25.23 -23.21
C GLY A 131 -4.66 24.02 -23.39
N CYS A 132 -4.88 23.16 -24.40
CA CYS A 132 -3.90 22.12 -24.72
C CYS A 132 -2.58 22.76 -25.19
N VAL A 133 -1.47 22.08 -24.87
CA VAL A 133 -0.13 22.43 -25.34
C VAL A 133 0.43 21.21 -26.06
N ILE A 134 0.69 21.34 -27.36
CA ILE A 134 1.24 20.26 -28.19
C ILE A 134 2.59 20.70 -28.74
N ASP A 135 3.66 20.06 -28.29
CA ASP A 135 5.04 20.40 -28.62
C ASP A 135 5.50 19.86 -29.99
N GLU A 136 6.71 20.25 -30.38
CA GLU A 136 7.36 19.87 -31.63
C GLU A 136 7.42 18.35 -31.84
N GLY A 137 7.08 17.91 -33.05
CA GLY A 137 7.16 16.50 -33.44
C GLY A 137 6.09 15.61 -32.81
N ALA A 138 5.25 16.14 -31.91
CA ALA A 138 4.15 15.39 -31.33
C ALA A 138 3.10 15.03 -32.39
N LYS A 139 2.46 13.87 -32.23
CA LYS A 139 1.49 13.31 -33.17
C LYS A 139 0.19 12.92 -32.51
N VAL A 140 -0.93 13.24 -33.15
CA VAL A 140 -2.27 12.86 -32.70
C VAL A 140 -3.01 12.16 -33.82
N GLY A 141 -3.32 10.88 -33.61
CA GLY A 141 -3.98 10.02 -34.58
C GLY A 141 -5.47 10.32 -34.82
N GLU A 142 -5.99 9.69 -35.85
CA GLU A 142 -7.36 9.88 -36.35
C GLU A 142 -8.43 9.64 -35.28
N GLY A 143 -9.41 10.54 -35.20
CA GLY A 143 -10.53 10.48 -34.27
C GLY A 143 -10.15 10.53 -32.79
N SER A 144 -8.90 10.89 -32.47
CA SER A 144 -8.45 11.05 -31.08
C SER A 144 -8.90 12.39 -30.50
N VAL A 145 -9.15 12.39 -29.20
CA VAL A 145 -9.63 13.54 -28.44
C VAL A 145 -8.64 13.86 -27.34
N LEU A 146 -8.11 15.08 -27.35
CA LEU A 146 -7.41 15.67 -26.23
C LEU A 146 -8.33 16.68 -25.56
N GLU A 147 -8.72 16.43 -24.32
CA GLU A 147 -9.57 17.32 -23.56
C GLU A 147 -8.80 18.53 -22.99
N ALA A 148 -9.50 19.46 -22.33
CA ALA A 148 -8.93 20.74 -21.95
C ALA A 148 -7.66 20.63 -21.09
N GLY A 149 -6.64 21.41 -21.45
CA GLY A 149 -5.39 21.51 -20.69
C GLY A 149 -4.45 20.31 -20.78
N VAL A 150 -4.63 19.41 -21.75
CA VAL A 150 -3.68 18.31 -21.99
C VAL A 150 -2.36 18.86 -22.51
N SER A 151 -1.24 18.35 -21.98
CA SER A 151 0.10 18.66 -22.47
C SER A 151 0.72 17.43 -23.15
N LEU A 152 1.15 17.57 -24.40
CA LEU A 152 1.96 16.60 -25.12
C LEU A 152 3.37 17.15 -25.29
N GLY A 153 4.36 16.49 -24.70
CA GLY A 153 5.77 16.85 -24.83
C GLY A 153 6.35 16.52 -26.21
N PRO A 154 7.60 16.93 -26.46
CA PRO A 154 8.22 16.77 -27.77
C PRO A 154 8.24 15.32 -28.24
N GLY A 155 7.86 15.09 -29.50
CA GLY A 155 7.85 13.76 -30.12
C GLY A 155 6.86 12.76 -29.51
N ALA A 156 5.96 13.16 -28.61
CA ALA A 156 4.94 12.27 -28.05
C ALA A 156 3.96 11.81 -29.13
N ILE A 157 3.56 10.53 -29.12
CA ILE A 157 2.68 9.93 -30.13
C ILE A 157 1.43 9.39 -29.46
N ILE A 158 0.27 9.91 -29.88
CA ILE A 158 -1.05 9.40 -29.52
C ILE A 158 -1.63 8.68 -30.74
N GLY A 159 -1.90 7.38 -30.61
CA GLY A 159 -2.53 6.58 -31.65
C GLY A 159 -3.98 7.01 -31.95
N PRO A 160 -4.65 6.33 -32.89
CA PRO A 160 -6.00 6.67 -33.32
C PRO A 160 -7.06 6.30 -32.28
N ARG A 161 -8.15 7.09 -32.27
CA ARG A 161 -9.36 6.89 -31.46
C ARG A 161 -9.10 6.87 -29.95
N CYS A 162 -8.06 7.56 -29.49
CA CYS A 162 -7.75 7.71 -28.07
C CYS A 162 -8.56 8.83 -27.43
N ARG A 163 -8.76 8.74 -26.11
CA ARG A 163 -9.31 9.83 -25.31
C ARG A 163 -8.35 10.17 -24.19
N ILE A 164 -7.81 11.38 -24.22
CA ILE A 164 -6.92 11.91 -23.21
C ILE A 164 -7.69 12.97 -22.42
N GLY A 165 -8.01 12.64 -21.18
CA GLY A 165 -8.81 13.44 -20.27
C GLY A 165 -8.11 14.73 -19.82
N PRO A 166 -8.86 15.68 -19.26
CA PRO A 166 -8.38 17.02 -19.01
C PRO A 166 -7.17 17.05 -18.07
N ARG A 167 -6.21 17.92 -18.38
CA ARG A 167 -4.97 18.14 -17.61
C ARG A 167 -4.08 16.91 -17.45
N ALA A 168 -4.24 15.88 -18.30
CA ALA A 168 -3.24 14.83 -18.38
C ALA A 168 -1.95 15.37 -19.02
N VAL A 169 -0.80 14.85 -18.56
CA VAL A 169 0.53 15.23 -19.04
C VAL A 169 1.18 14.01 -19.66
N ILE A 170 1.50 14.11 -20.94
CA ILE A 170 2.20 13.08 -21.71
C ILE A 170 3.59 13.63 -22.03
N GLY A 171 4.60 13.01 -21.45
CA GLY A 171 6.00 13.43 -21.53
C GLY A 171 6.62 13.22 -22.90
N GLU A 172 7.87 13.68 -23.01
CA GLU A 172 8.69 13.56 -24.23
C GLU A 172 8.81 12.11 -24.72
N GLY A 173 8.59 11.90 -26.02
CA GLY A 173 8.80 10.61 -26.68
C GLY A 173 7.90 9.46 -26.20
N VAL A 174 6.88 9.74 -25.39
CA VAL A 174 5.90 8.74 -24.96
C VAL A 174 5.08 8.28 -26.16
N ILE A 175 4.88 6.98 -26.29
CA ILE A 175 4.07 6.37 -27.35
C ILE A 175 2.86 5.68 -26.72
N ILE A 176 1.66 6.10 -27.11
CA ILE A 176 0.39 5.49 -26.75
C ILE A 176 -0.24 4.92 -28.02
N GLY A 177 -0.64 3.65 -27.95
CA GLY A 177 -1.35 2.95 -29.02
C GLY A 177 -2.74 3.51 -29.29
N SER A 178 -3.60 2.68 -29.86
CA SER A 178 -4.93 3.04 -30.32
C SER A 178 -5.99 2.80 -29.24
N ARG A 179 -7.10 3.55 -29.28
CA ARG A 179 -8.28 3.33 -28.43
C ARG A 179 -7.97 3.40 -26.93
N ALA A 180 -6.86 4.04 -26.56
CA ALA A 180 -6.49 4.22 -25.16
C ALA A 180 -7.37 5.29 -24.50
N ILE A 181 -7.67 5.10 -23.22
CA ILE A 181 -8.37 6.07 -22.40
C ILE A 181 -7.44 6.48 -21.25
N VAL A 182 -7.10 7.76 -21.18
CA VAL A 182 -6.31 8.34 -20.09
C VAL A 182 -7.20 9.31 -19.34
N HIS A 183 -7.40 9.07 -18.05
CA HIS A 183 -8.28 9.87 -17.19
C HIS A 183 -7.59 11.15 -16.68
N PRO A 184 -8.36 12.11 -16.11
CA PRO A 184 -7.84 13.42 -15.74
C PRO A 184 -6.60 13.38 -14.82
N GLY A 185 -5.65 14.26 -15.09
CA GLY A 185 -4.48 14.48 -14.23
C GLY A 185 -3.44 13.35 -14.22
N ALA A 186 -3.59 12.30 -15.04
CA ALA A 186 -2.55 11.29 -15.19
C ALA A 186 -1.26 11.91 -15.75
N VAL A 187 -0.10 11.42 -15.30
CA VAL A 187 1.23 11.86 -15.75
C VAL A 187 1.99 10.65 -16.27
N ILE A 188 2.38 10.70 -17.54
CA ILE A 188 3.04 9.59 -18.24
C ILE A 188 4.35 10.09 -18.80
N GLY A 189 5.46 9.43 -18.48
CA GLY A 189 6.80 9.80 -18.94
C GLY A 189 7.55 10.77 -18.03
N SER A 190 7.19 10.87 -16.74
CA SER A 190 8.00 11.56 -15.73
C SER A 190 9.32 10.84 -15.48
N ASP A 191 10.32 11.57 -14.99
CA ASP A 191 11.56 10.95 -14.50
C ASP A 191 11.28 10.02 -13.32
N GLY A 192 11.70 8.76 -13.43
CA GLY A 192 11.73 7.84 -12.29
C GLY A 192 12.77 8.18 -11.23
N PHE A 193 12.73 7.43 -10.12
CA PHE A 193 13.61 7.58 -8.96
C PHE A 193 15.04 7.04 -9.21
N GLY A 194 15.75 7.65 -10.16
CA GLY A 194 17.14 7.32 -10.48
C GLY A 194 18.14 8.24 -9.79
N PHE A 195 18.75 7.77 -8.71
CA PHE A 195 19.80 8.48 -7.98
C PHE A 195 20.96 7.56 -7.63
N ALA A 196 22.19 8.05 -7.80
CA ALA A 196 23.39 7.40 -7.27
C ALA A 196 23.82 8.10 -5.97
N ASN A 197 24.33 7.33 -5.00
CA ASN A 197 24.90 7.91 -3.80
C ASN A 197 26.30 8.48 -4.11
N GLU A 198 26.50 9.75 -3.78
CA GLU A 198 27.78 10.45 -3.84
C GLU A 198 28.10 10.99 -2.45
N GLY A 199 28.48 10.08 -1.54
CA GLY A 199 28.71 10.39 -0.12
C GLY A 199 27.42 10.79 0.59
N GLU A 200 27.36 12.04 1.06
CA GLU A 200 26.19 12.60 1.75
C GLU A 200 25.10 13.12 0.80
N ARG A 201 25.31 13.07 -0.52
CA ARG A 201 24.39 13.61 -1.53
C ARG A 201 23.88 12.54 -2.48
N TRP A 202 22.73 12.82 -3.08
CA TRP A 202 22.15 12.03 -4.16
C TRP A 202 22.42 12.71 -5.50
N PHE A 203 23.14 12.04 -6.37
CA PHE A 203 23.40 12.50 -7.73
C PHE A 203 22.29 12.00 -8.66
N LYS A 204 21.62 12.92 -9.37
CA LYS A 204 20.52 12.58 -10.30
C LYS A 204 21.05 11.79 -11.49
N ILE A 205 20.45 10.64 -11.74
CA ILE A 205 20.66 9.87 -12.97
C ILE A 205 19.61 10.34 -13.99
N PRO A 206 20.01 10.92 -15.14
CA PRO A 206 19.09 11.23 -16.23
C PRO A 206 18.35 9.97 -16.67
N GLN A 207 17.03 10.07 -16.88
CA GLN A 207 16.20 8.96 -17.35
C GLN A 207 16.06 9.08 -18.86
N LEU A 208 16.72 8.18 -19.60
CA LEU A 208 16.90 8.29 -21.04
C LEU A 208 15.93 7.41 -21.84
N GLY A 209 15.30 6.43 -21.20
CA GLY A 209 14.28 5.58 -21.83
C GLY A 209 12.96 6.33 -22.02
N GLY A 210 11.99 5.71 -22.68
CA GLY A 210 10.64 6.24 -22.89
C GLY A 210 9.57 5.49 -22.10
N VAL A 211 8.33 5.65 -22.56
CA VAL A 211 7.17 4.85 -22.16
C VAL A 211 6.45 4.37 -23.42
N ARG A 212 6.13 3.07 -23.49
CA ARG A 212 5.32 2.48 -24.55
C ARG A 212 4.06 1.88 -23.96
N ILE A 213 2.92 2.35 -24.44
CA ILE A 213 1.59 1.88 -24.06
C ILE A 213 0.91 1.30 -25.29
N GLY A 214 0.38 0.09 -25.17
CA GLY A 214 -0.31 -0.64 -26.22
C GLY A 214 -1.71 -0.12 -26.55
N ASP A 215 -2.44 -0.91 -27.32
CA ASP A 215 -3.81 -0.67 -27.73
C ASP A 215 -4.81 -0.98 -26.59
N ASP A 216 -5.97 -0.31 -26.59
CA ASP A 216 -7.08 -0.59 -25.67
C ASP A 216 -6.73 -0.48 -24.17
N VAL A 217 -5.68 0.26 -23.83
CA VAL A 217 -5.25 0.50 -22.44
C VAL A 217 -6.10 1.59 -21.79
N GLU A 218 -6.46 1.42 -20.52
CA GLU A 218 -7.14 2.45 -19.74
C GLU A 218 -6.31 2.81 -18.50
N ILE A 219 -6.09 4.12 -18.28
CA ILE A 219 -5.25 4.67 -17.21
C ILE A 219 -6.08 5.64 -16.38
N GLY A 220 -6.25 5.34 -15.10
CA GLY A 220 -7.06 6.10 -14.16
C GLY A 220 -6.49 7.48 -13.81
N ALA A 221 -7.33 8.26 -13.12
CA ALA A 221 -7.03 9.64 -12.76
C ALA A 221 -5.85 9.73 -11.78
N ASN A 222 -4.99 10.71 -12.01
CA ASN A 222 -3.77 10.96 -11.23
C ASN A 222 -2.83 9.75 -11.09
N THR A 223 -2.91 8.79 -12.01
CA THR A 223 -1.93 7.70 -12.09
C THR A 223 -0.65 8.24 -12.74
N THR A 224 0.48 7.80 -12.21
CA THR A 224 1.82 8.22 -12.60
C THR A 224 2.59 7.03 -13.19
N ILE A 225 3.13 7.20 -14.39
CA ILE A 225 3.93 6.19 -15.09
C ILE A 225 5.26 6.81 -15.46
N ASP A 226 6.33 6.39 -14.80
CA ASP A 226 7.66 6.92 -15.04
C ASP A 226 8.26 6.36 -16.33
N ARG A 227 9.02 7.20 -17.04
CA ARG A 227 9.88 6.76 -18.14
C ARG A 227 10.98 5.86 -17.62
N GLY A 228 11.44 4.93 -18.45
CA GLY A 228 12.52 4.05 -18.04
C GLY A 228 13.88 4.75 -18.01
N ALA A 229 14.84 4.16 -17.28
CA ALA A 229 16.17 4.73 -17.12
C ALA A 229 17.01 4.68 -18.41
N LEU A 230 16.94 3.56 -19.13
CA LEU A 230 17.64 3.32 -20.40
C LEU A 230 16.69 2.69 -21.42
N GLU A 231 16.08 1.56 -21.04
CA GLU A 231 14.99 0.93 -21.77
C GLU A 231 13.65 1.59 -21.41
N ASP A 232 12.60 1.29 -22.15
CA ASP A 232 11.28 1.88 -21.94
C ASP A 232 10.53 1.19 -20.79
N THR A 233 9.67 1.93 -20.10
CA THR A 233 8.55 1.34 -19.34
C THR A 233 7.50 0.85 -20.33
N VAL A 234 6.96 -0.37 -20.16
CA VAL A 234 6.10 -1.01 -21.15
C VAL A 234 4.78 -1.45 -20.55
N ILE A 235 3.68 -1.02 -21.16
CA ILE A 235 2.31 -1.44 -20.84
C ILE A 235 1.72 -2.10 -22.09
N GLU A 236 1.48 -3.41 -22.05
CA GLU A 236 0.93 -4.15 -23.20
C GLU A 236 -0.58 -3.88 -23.39
N ASP A 237 -1.12 -4.44 -24.48
CA ASP A 237 -2.50 -4.22 -24.91
C ASP A 237 -3.55 -4.63 -23.86
N GLY A 238 -4.64 -3.87 -23.79
CA GLY A 238 -5.82 -4.18 -22.99
C GLY A 238 -5.63 -4.05 -21.47
N VAL A 239 -4.47 -3.58 -21.00
CA VAL A 239 -4.22 -3.37 -19.56
C VAL A 239 -5.17 -2.31 -18.99
N LYS A 240 -5.69 -2.56 -17.78
CA LYS A 240 -6.61 -1.66 -17.07
C LYS A 240 -5.99 -1.20 -15.76
N ILE A 241 -5.73 0.09 -15.65
CA ILE A 241 -5.00 0.72 -14.54
C ILE A 241 -5.96 1.71 -13.91
N ASP A 242 -6.34 1.49 -12.66
CA ASP A 242 -7.23 2.36 -11.89
C ASP A 242 -6.51 3.64 -11.42
N ASN A 243 -7.15 4.41 -10.55
CA ASN A 243 -6.71 5.72 -10.10
C ASN A 243 -5.57 5.65 -9.08
N GLN A 244 -4.76 6.72 -9.03
CA GLN A 244 -3.73 6.92 -7.99
C GLN A 244 -2.72 5.77 -7.92
N ILE A 245 -2.35 5.20 -9.06
CA ILE A 245 -1.35 4.13 -9.15
C ILE A 245 0.02 4.75 -9.46
N GLN A 246 1.08 4.20 -8.87
CA GLN A 246 2.46 4.50 -9.22
C GLN A 246 3.09 3.33 -9.98
N ILE A 247 3.56 3.60 -11.20
CA ILE A 247 4.35 2.66 -12.02
C ILE A 247 5.74 3.26 -12.19
N ALA A 248 6.73 2.69 -11.50
CA ALA A 248 8.11 3.17 -11.58
C ALA A 248 8.79 2.84 -12.92
N HIS A 249 10.00 3.38 -13.08
CA HIS A 249 10.82 3.21 -14.28
C HIS A 249 11.09 1.74 -14.63
N ASN A 250 11.08 1.41 -15.93
CA ASN A 250 11.38 0.09 -16.50
C ASN A 250 10.42 -1.03 -16.09
N VAL A 251 9.26 -0.70 -15.51
CA VAL A 251 8.23 -1.70 -15.26
C VAL A 251 7.68 -2.24 -16.60
N SER A 252 7.40 -3.52 -16.65
CA SER A 252 6.70 -4.17 -17.77
C SER A 252 5.41 -4.83 -17.27
N ILE A 253 4.28 -4.55 -17.92
CA ILE A 253 2.97 -5.08 -17.56
C ILE A 253 2.37 -5.80 -18.76
N GLY A 254 2.13 -7.10 -18.61
CA GLY A 254 1.61 -7.97 -19.65
C GLY A 254 0.13 -7.74 -19.97
N ALA A 255 -0.25 -8.12 -21.19
CA ALA A 255 -1.55 -7.84 -21.78
C ALA A 255 -2.74 -8.29 -20.90
N ASN A 256 -3.80 -7.49 -20.92
CA ASN A 256 -5.06 -7.73 -20.21
C ASN A 256 -4.94 -7.88 -18.69
N THR A 257 -3.84 -7.40 -18.09
CA THR A 257 -3.72 -7.29 -16.64
C THR A 257 -4.56 -6.12 -16.11
N ALA A 258 -5.24 -6.33 -14.99
CA ALA A 258 -6.05 -5.33 -14.32
C ALA A 258 -5.47 -4.97 -12.94
N ILE A 259 -5.33 -3.68 -12.66
CA ILE A 259 -4.66 -3.13 -11.48
C ILE A 259 -5.61 -2.12 -10.81
N ALA A 260 -6.05 -2.43 -9.60
CA ALA A 260 -6.98 -1.60 -8.84
C ALA A 260 -6.27 -0.44 -8.12
N ALA A 261 -7.06 0.55 -7.65
CA ALA A 261 -6.55 1.84 -7.20
C ALA A 261 -5.49 1.75 -6.09
N GLY A 262 -4.58 2.73 -6.08
CA GLY A 262 -3.59 2.92 -5.02
C GLY A 262 -2.44 1.91 -5.01
N VAL A 263 -2.30 1.08 -6.06
CA VAL A 263 -1.18 0.15 -6.18
C VAL A 263 0.13 0.89 -6.46
N ALA A 264 1.22 0.42 -5.88
CA ALA A 264 2.56 0.91 -6.15
C ALA A 264 3.48 -0.22 -6.65
N ILE A 265 4.14 0.02 -7.78
CA ILE A 265 5.03 -0.95 -8.44
C ILE A 265 6.44 -0.38 -8.50
N GLY A 266 7.38 -1.04 -7.84
CA GLY A 266 8.79 -0.68 -7.84
C GLY A 266 9.47 -0.88 -9.19
N GLY A 267 10.58 -0.16 -9.41
CA GLY A 267 11.26 -0.11 -10.70
C GLY A 267 11.70 -1.48 -11.20
N SER A 268 11.67 -1.67 -12.52
CA SER A 268 12.09 -2.90 -13.20
C SER A 268 11.31 -4.18 -12.85
N ALA A 269 10.16 -4.08 -12.19
CA ALA A 269 9.28 -5.23 -11.98
C ALA A 269 8.62 -5.66 -13.30
N ARG A 270 8.46 -6.97 -13.49
CA ARG A 270 7.76 -7.58 -14.65
C ARG A 270 6.52 -8.30 -14.17
N ILE A 271 5.35 -7.86 -14.64
CA ILE A 271 4.06 -8.47 -14.33
C ILE A 271 3.55 -9.17 -15.59
N GLY A 272 3.19 -10.44 -15.46
CA GLY A 272 2.65 -11.25 -16.54
C GLY A 272 1.27 -10.79 -17.03
N LYS A 273 0.68 -11.60 -17.90
CA LYS A 273 -0.58 -11.35 -18.58
C LYS A 273 -1.77 -11.80 -17.74
N ARG A 274 -2.93 -11.14 -17.93
CA ARG A 274 -4.22 -11.49 -17.29
C ARG A 274 -4.16 -11.52 -15.75
N CYS A 275 -3.20 -10.81 -15.17
CA CYS A 275 -3.09 -10.69 -13.73
C CYS A 275 -4.20 -9.78 -13.17
N ARG A 276 -4.57 -9.99 -11.91
CA ARG A 276 -5.52 -9.14 -11.18
C ARG A 276 -4.88 -8.67 -9.90
N ILE A 277 -4.48 -7.40 -9.87
CA ILE A 277 -3.77 -6.80 -8.75
C ILE A 277 -4.76 -6.00 -7.91
N GLY A 278 -5.06 -6.50 -6.71
CA GLY A 278 -5.99 -5.88 -5.78
C GLY A 278 -5.52 -4.52 -5.27
N GLY A 279 -6.47 -3.67 -4.90
CA GLY A 279 -6.20 -2.26 -4.54
C GLY A 279 -5.23 -2.13 -3.38
N ALA A 280 -4.43 -1.06 -3.40
CA ALA A 280 -3.39 -0.75 -2.43
C ALA A 280 -2.35 -1.87 -2.21
N ALA A 281 -2.16 -2.77 -3.17
CA ALA A 281 -1.03 -3.69 -3.16
C ALA A 281 0.29 -2.94 -3.43
N ALA A 282 1.38 -3.45 -2.87
CA ALA A 282 2.72 -2.94 -3.08
C ALA A 282 3.60 -4.06 -3.65
N ILE A 283 4.27 -3.80 -4.77
CA ILE A 283 5.14 -4.76 -5.45
C ILE A 283 6.56 -4.18 -5.44
N ALA A 284 7.51 -4.91 -4.86
CA ALA A 284 8.90 -4.48 -4.88
C ALA A 284 9.49 -4.50 -6.31
N GLY A 285 10.53 -3.69 -6.53
CA GLY A 285 11.22 -3.64 -7.82
C GLY A 285 12.03 -4.90 -8.12
N HIS A 286 12.40 -5.07 -9.39
CA HIS A 286 13.21 -6.20 -9.88
C HIS A 286 12.62 -7.60 -9.65
N LEU A 287 11.31 -7.70 -9.47
CA LEU A 287 10.61 -8.96 -9.32
C LEU A 287 9.94 -9.41 -10.63
N GLU A 288 9.66 -10.70 -10.73
CA GLU A 288 8.81 -11.26 -11.78
C GLU A 288 7.53 -11.82 -11.18
N ILE A 289 6.39 -11.56 -11.82
CA ILE A 289 5.09 -12.14 -11.48
C ILE A 289 4.59 -12.88 -12.73
N ALA A 290 4.32 -14.18 -12.58
CA ALA A 290 3.82 -15.02 -13.66
C ALA A 290 2.44 -14.57 -14.17
N ASP A 291 2.05 -15.11 -15.33
CA ASP A 291 0.71 -14.95 -15.88
C ASP A 291 -0.38 -15.46 -14.92
N ASP A 292 -1.60 -14.93 -15.06
CA ASP A 292 -2.81 -15.37 -14.38
C ASP A 292 -2.75 -15.31 -12.83
N VAL A 293 -1.85 -14.48 -12.28
CA VAL A 293 -1.74 -14.24 -10.83
C VAL A 293 -2.84 -13.29 -10.34
N VAL A 294 -3.43 -13.62 -9.19
CA VAL A 294 -4.35 -12.77 -8.45
C VAL A 294 -3.70 -12.35 -7.14
N LEU A 295 -3.45 -11.06 -6.97
CA LEU A 295 -3.07 -10.49 -5.68
C LEU A 295 -4.30 -9.93 -5.00
N THR A 296 -4.60 -10.37 -3.77
CA THR A 296 -5.67 -9.73 -3.01
C THR A 296 -5.28 -8.31 -2.59
N ALA A 297 -6.27 -7.47 -2.31
CA ALA A 297 -6.04 -6.09 -1.88
C ALA A 297 -5.06 -6.01 -0.70
N THR A 298 -4.27 -4.93 -0.65
CA THR A 298 -3.27 -4.64 0.40
C THR A 298 -2.13 -5.65 0.52
N SER A 299 -1.90 -6.48 -0.50
CA SER A 299 -0.78 -7.44 -0.48
C SER A 299 0.56 -6.75 -0.68
N ALA A 300 1.58 -7.16 0.06
CA ALA A 300 2.97 -6.73 -0.11
C ALA A 300 3.79 -7.87 -0.73
N VAL A 301 4.23 -7.68 -1.97
CA VAL A 301 5.02 -8.66 -2.73
C VAL A 301 6.49 -8.29 -2.63
N SER A 302 7.26 -9.14 -1.95
CA SER A 302 8.70 -8.97 -1.72
C SER A 302 9.58 -9.99 -2.46
N SER A 303 9.00 -10.92 -3.20
CA SER A 303 9.72 -11.92 -3.98
C SER A 303 8.97 -12.29 -5.26
N THR A 304 9.69 -12.81 -6.24
CA THR A 304 9.12 -13.33 -7.49
C THR A 304 8.02 -14.35 -7.22
N ILE A 305 6.95 -14.29 -8.01
CA ILE A 305 5.83 -15.24 -8.00
C ILE A 305 5.89 -16.00 -9.33
N ALA A 306 6.40 -17.23 -9.30
CA ALA A 306 6.63 -18.03 -10.51
C ALA A 306 5.42 -18.84 -10.96
N GLU A 307 4.39 -18.96 -10.12
CA GLU A 307 3.23 -19.81 -10.36
C GLU A 307 1.95 -18.98 -10.44
N ALA A 308 1.05 -19.35 -11.34
CA ALA A 308 -0.30 -18.79 -11.37
C ALA A 308 -1.08 -19.18 -10.11
N GLY A 309 -1.94 -18.29 -9.63
CA GLY A 309 -2.73 -18.55 -8.44
C GLY A 309 -3.13 -17.28 -7.69
N THR A 310 -3.77 -17.48 -6.55
CA THR A 310 -4.19 -16.37 -5.68
C THR A 310 -3.25 -16.25 -4.49
N TYR A 311 -2.69 -15.06 -4.32
CA TYR A 311 -1.75 -14.72 -3.24
C TYR A 311 -2.31 -13.61 -2.37
N SER A 312 -2.01 -13.70 -1.08
CA SER A 312 -2.48 -12.77 -0.07
C SER A 312 -1.40 -12.50 0.96
N SER A 313 -1.40 -11.30 1.52
CA SER A 313 -0.60 -10.97 2.69
C SER A 313 -1.35 -10.00 3.60
N GLY A 314 -0.81 -9.75 4.79
CA GLY A 314 -1.38 -8.83 5.75
C GLY A 314 -2.32 -9.50 6.74
N MET A 315 -2.72 -8.74 7.75
CA MET A 315 -3.65 -9.19 8.78
C MET A 315 -5.00 -8.49 8.58
N PRO A 316 -6.13 -9.22 8.65
CA PRO A 316 -7.44 -8.59 8.56
C PRO A 316 -7.67 -7.65 9.74
N VAL A 317 -8.58 -6.69 9.56
CA VAL A 317 -9.02 -5.80 10.64
C VAL A 317 -9.53 -6.61 11.83
N GLN A 318 -9.17 -6.17 13.03
CA GLN A 318 -9.58 -6.77 14.29
C GLN A 318 -9.98 -5.66 15.27
N GLU A 319 -10.83 -6.01 16.24
CA GLU A 319 -11.08 -5.15 17.40
C GLU A 319 -9.72 -4.77 18.06
N ASN A 320 -9.58 -3.52 18.48
CA ASN A 320 -8.29 -2.92 18.83
C ASN A 320 -7.53 -3.70 19.90
N LEU A 321 -8.19 -4.11 20.98
CA LEU A 321 -7.56 -4.84 22.08
C LEU A 321 -7.14 -6.25 21.62
N ARG A 322 -7.96 -6.91 20.79
CA ARG A 322 -7.61 -8.18 20.15
C ARG A 322 -6.41 -8.05 19.23
N TRP A 323 -6.38 -7.02 18.39
CA TRP A 323 -5.27 -6.74 17.47
C TRP A 323 -3.96 -6.52 18.24
N ARG A 324 -3.96 -5.64 19.24
CA ARG A 324 -2.79 -5.33 20.09
C ARG A 324 -2.20 -6.59 20.73
N ARG A 325 -3.07 -7.47 21.22
CA ARG A 325 -2.66 -8.75 21.81
C ARG A 325 -2.02 -9.67 20.77
N ASN A 326 -2.60 -9.76 19.58
CA ASN A 326 -2.10 -10.62 18.52
C ASN A 326 -0.77 -10.12 17.94
N ILE A 327 -0.62 -8.82 17.70
CA ILE A 327 0.63 -8.28 17.14
C ILE A 327 1.80 -8.39 18.14
N ALA A 328 1.53 -8.27 19.44
CA ALA A 328 2.55 -8.51 20.47
C ALA A 328 3.04 -9.98 20.48
N ARG A 329 2.14 -10.93 20.22
CA ARG A 329 2.49 -12.36 20.08
C ARG A 329 3.26 -12.61 18.78
N PHE A 330 2.89 -11.95 17.70
CA PHE A 330 3.58 -12.07 16.41
C PHE A 330 5.07 -11.75 16.54
N ARG A 331 5.42 -10.68 17.28
CA ARG A 331 6.82 -10.30 17.56
C ARG A 331 7.60 -11.34 18.39
N ARG A 332 6.92 -12.24 19.10
CA ARG A 332 7.51 -13.29 19.94
C ARG A 332 7.41 -14.69 19.32
N LEU A 333 6.97 -14.80 18.06
CA LEU A 333 6.75 -16.10 17.41
C LEU A 333 8.01 -16.97 17.40
N ASP A 334 9.18 -16.39 17.14
CA ASP A 334 10.45 -17.12 17.17
C ASP A 334 10.78 -17.68 18.57
N GLU A 335 10.59 -16.88 19.63
CA GLU A 335 10.75 -17.33 21.02
C GLU A 335 9.77 -18.47 21.35
N MET A 336 8.51 -18.34 20.93
CA MET A 336 7.49 -19.36 21.12
C MET A 336 7.84 -20.67 20.39
N ALA A 337 8.34 -20.59 19.15
CA ALA A 337 8.78 -21.75 18.37
C ALA A 337 9.97 -22.46 19.03
N LYS A 338 10.97 -21.72 19.50
CA LYS A 338 12.12 -22.27 20.25
C LYS A 338 11.69 -22.98 21.53
N ARG A 339 10.77 -22.38 22.29
CA ARG A 339 10.22 -22.98 23.51
C ARG A 339 9.44 -24.26 23.22
N LEU A 340 8.62 -24.26 22.17
CA LEU A 340 7.86 -25.45 21.75
C LEU A 340 8.81 -26.60 21.37
N ALA A 341 9.82 -26.33 20.56
CA ALA A 341 10.83 -27.33 20.17
C ALA A 341 11.58 -27.92 21.38
N SER A 342 11.89 -27.10 22.39
CA SER A 342 12.50 -27.58 23.64
C SER A 342 11.57 -28.53 24.39
N ILE A 343 10.29 -28.16 24.54
CA ILE A 343 9.29 -28.98 25.22
C ILE A 343 9.09 -30.32 24.49
N GLU A 344 9.01 -30.32 23.16
CA GLU A 344 8.88 -31.54 22.36
C GLU A 344 10.10 -32.46 22.51
N LYS A 345 11.31 -31.89 22.58
CA LYS A 345 12.55 -32.65 22.80
C LYS A 345 12.58 -33.30 24.18
N ASP A 346 12.18 -32.57 25.21
CA ASP A 346 12.14 -33.09 26.59
C ASP A 346 11.03 -34.14 26.76
N HIS A 347 9.89 -33.97 26.09
CA HIS A 347 8.82 -34.96 26.05
C HIS A 347 9.26 -36.26 25.36
N ARG A 348 9.98 -36.18 24.21
CA ARG A 348 10.52 -37.37 23.53
C ARG A 348 11.57 -38.12 24.38
N ARG A 349 12.37 -37.40 25.17
CA ARG A 349 13.35 -37.99 26.08
C ARG A 349 12.74 -38.66 27.31
N SER A 350 11.54 -38.26 27.71
CA SER A 350 10.85 -38.77 28.90
C SER A 350 9.87 -39.92 28.60
N GLN A 351 9.64 -40.26 27.33
CA GLN A 351 8.94 -41.50 26.98
C GLN A 351 9.90 -42.71 27.03
N PRO A 352 9.54 -43.81 27.71
CA PRO A 352 10.35 -45.03 27.68
C PRO A 352 10.40 -45.57 26.25
N SER A 353 11.60 -45.94 25.79
CA SER A 353 11.78 -46.60 24.50
C SER A 353 10.85 -47.81 24.43
N LYS A 354 9.89 -47.82 23.49
CA LYS A 354 9.24 -49.08 23.12
C LYS A 354 10.35 -50.02 22.68
N GLY A 355 10.56 -51.07 23.46
CA GLY A 355 11.68 -51.99 23.32
C GLY A 355 11.79 -52.54 21.91
N GLU A 356 13.04 -52.71 21.47
CA GLU A 356 13.37 -53.64 20.40
C GLU A 356 12.77 -55.02 20.73
N PRO A 357 12.13 -55.71 19.77
CA PRO A 357 11.76 -57.09 19.99
C PRO A 357 13.03 -57.94 20.10
N ALA A 358 13.01 -58.83 21.08
CA ALA A 358 14.09 -59.74 21.43
C ALA A 358 14.62 -60.51 20.21
N ALA A 359 15.93 -60.72 20.22
CA ALA A 359 16.61 -61.65 19.35
C ALA A 359 15.97 -63.04 19.47
N ASP A 360 15.39 -63.53 18.37
CA ASP A 360 15.16 -64.95 18.18
C ASP A 360 16.04 -65.46 17.03
N SER A 361 16.67 -66.58 17.34
CA SER A 361 17.62 -67.35 16.56
C SER A 361 16.96 -68.10 15.41
N GLY A 362 17.54 -68.07 14.21
CA GLY A 362 17.20 -69.08 13.19
C GLY A 362 17.50 -68.74 11.73
N ALA A 363 18.61 -69.29 11.24
CA ALA A 363 18.80 -69.87 9.90
C ALA A 363 18.76 -69.00 8.59
N ILE A 364 19.97 -68.80 8.05
CA ILE A 364 20.49 -69.26 6.73
C ILE A 364 20.00 -68.65 5.38
N SER A 365 21.02 -68.17 4.65
CA SER A 365 21.21 -68.05 3.17
C SER A 365 20.52 -66.89 2.44
N SER A 366 21.09 -66.24 1.42
CA SER A 366 22.44 -66.19 0.82
C SER A 366 22.40 -65.17 -0.33
N ARG A 367 23.45 -64.33 -0.47
CA ARG A 367 24.00 -63.66 -1.69
C ARG A 367 23.05 -62.73 -2.49
N SER A 368 23.42 -61.61 -3.11
CA SER A 368 24.67 -61.12 -3.74
C SER A 368 24.53 -59.59 -3.95
N GLU A 369 25.52 -58.77 -3.55
CA GLU A 369 26.54 -58.06 -4.38
C GLU A 369 26.17 -56.68 -4.98
N GLY A 370 27.13 -55.74 -4.87
CA GLY A 370 27.20 -54.42 -5.54
C GLY A 370 26.98 -53.22 -4.61
N VAL A 371 27.93 -52.64 -3.85
CA VAL A 371 29.27 -52.05 -4.12
C VAL A 371 29.23 -50.74 -4.94
N LEU A 372 29.52 -49.63 -4.22
CA LEU A 372 30.10 -48.32 -4.60
C LEU A 372 29.28 -47.39 -5.52
N ALA A 373 29.32 -46.06 -5.42
CA ALA A 373 29.76 -45.07 -4.44
C ALA A 373 29.52 -43.68 -5.09
N SER A 374 29.70 -42.64 -4.27
CA SER A 374 30.01 -41.25 -4.61
C SER A 374 28.82 -40.30 -4.70
N SER A 375 28.88 -39.07 -4.20
CA SER A 375 29.82 -38.43 -3.27
C SER A 375 29.24 -37.05 -2.97
N VAL A 376 29.18 -36.73 -1.68
CA VAL A 376 28.88 -35.41 -1.13
C VAL A 376 29.94 -34.39 -1.57
N ARG A 377 29.52 -33.23 -2.09
CA ARG A 377 30.28 -31.96 -2.08
C ARG A 377 29.40 -30.93 -1.36
N LYS A 378 29.74 -30.57 -0.11
CA LYS A 378 30.60 -29.44 0.31
C LYS A 378 30.01 -28.07 -0.05
N GLU A 379 29.31 -27.47 0.91
CA GLU A 379 29.19 -26.01 1.03
C GLU A 379 30.37 -25.46 1.86
N PRO A 380 30.84 -24.23 1.58
CA PRO A 380 32.03 -23.65 2.20
C PRO A 380 31.75 -23.03 3.58
N PRO A 381 32.78 -22.88 4.44
CA PRO A 381 32.63 -22.27 5.75
C PRO A 381 32.56 -20.73 5.65
N LEU A 382 31.57 -20.13 6.34
CA LEU A 382 31.54 -18.70 6.56
C LEU A 382 32.68 -18.30 7.51
N ALA A 383 33.47 -17.32 7.07
CA ALA A 383 34.62 -16.78 7.78
C ALA A 383 34.23 -16.15 9.13
N ALA A 384 35.11 -16.36 10.11
CA ALA A 384 35.06 -15.73 11.43
C ALA A 384 35.19 -14.21 11.31
N ALA A 385 34.13 -13.48 11.68
CA ALA A 385 34.23 -12.07 12.01
C ALA A 385 34.82 -11.91 13.42
N ARG A 386 35.81 -11.03 13.51
CA ARG A 386 36.67 -10.78 14.67
C ARG A 386 35.87 -10.27 15.87
N GLY A 387 36.26 -10.73 17.06
CA GLY A 387 35.73 -10.25 18.33
C GLY A 387 35.93 -8.74 18.49
N HIS A 388 34.89 -8.06 18.98
CA HIS A 388 35.00 -6.74 19.59
C HIS A 388 34.84 -6.92 21.10
N ASP A 389 35.85 -6.46 21.82
CA ASP A 389 35.85 -6.33 23.27
C ASP A 389 34.68 -5.44 23.71
N ALA A 390 33.90 -5.92 24.68
CA ALA A 390 32.95 -5.09 25.38
C ALA A 390 33.72 -4.07 26.24
N ALA A 391 33.86 -2.84 25.74
CA ALA A 391 34.32 -1.71 26.55
C ALA A 391 33.35 -1.52 27.72
N THR A 392 33.83 -1.76 28.94
CA THR A 392 33.06 -1.51 30.17
C THR A 392 32.85 -0.01 30.35
N GLU A 393 31.60 0.44 30.21
CA GLU A 393 31.12 1.78 30.58
C GLU A 393 31.47 2.08 32.05
N ARG A 394 32.26 3.14 32.29
CA ARG A 394 32.64 3.58 33.64
C ARG A 394 31.79 4.78 34.07
N MET A 395 31.22 4.67 35.27
CA MET A 395 30.60 5.81 35.96
C MET A 395 31.67 6.61 36.70
N PRO A 396 31.52 7.94 36.85
CA PRO A 396 32.37 8.72 37.74
C PRO A 396 32.27 8.17 39.17
N THR A 397 33.42 7.94 39.82
CA THR A 397 33.53 7.31 41.14
C THR A 397 33.46 8.32 42.30
N GLY A 398 32.68 9.40 42.15
CA GLY A 398 32.45 10.40 43.19
C GLY A 398 31.12 10.20 43.93
N GLU A 399 30.98 10.80 45.12
CA GLU A 399 29.67 10.92 45.79
C GLU A 399 28.67 11.66 44.88
N PRO A 400 27.36 11.31 44.92
CA PRO A 400 26.36 11.93 44.04
C PRO A 400 26.27 13.44 44.31
N GLU A 401 26.81 14.23 43.40
CA GLU A 401 26.80 15.69 43.44
C GLU A 401 25.48 16.20 42.85
N PHE A 402 24.71 16.94 43.64
CA PHE A 402 23.46 17.57 43.20
C PHE A 402 23.77 18.71 42.24
N MET A 403 23.20 18.67 41.03
CA MET A 403 23.46 19.70 40.01
C MET A 403 22.27 20.66 39.85
N PRO A 404 22.51 21.96 39.56
CA PRO A 404 21.44 22.95 39.39
C PRO A 404 20.53 22.63 38.20
N ALA A 405 19.35 23.26 38.20
CA ALA A 405 18.35 23.19 37.13
C ALA A 405 18.97 23.50 35.75
N MET A 406 18.54 22.80 34.70
CA MET A 406 18.95 23.07 33.30
C MET A 406 17.86 23.83 32.57
N GLU A 407 18.23 24.96 31.97
CA GLU A 407 17.35 25.74 31.10
C GLU A 407 17.39 25.23 29.65
N ILE A 408 16.51 25.78 28.80
CA ILE A 408 16.26 25.27 27.44
C ILE A 408 17.52 25.26 26.56
N GLU A 409 18.43 26.21 26.73
CA GLU A 409 19.69 26.30 25.96
C GLU A 409 20.59 25.08 26.21
N GLU A 410 20.63 24.59 27.45
CA GLU A 410 21.41 23.42 27.81
C GLU A 410 20.78 22.12 27.31
N ILE A 411 19.46 22.06 27.27
CA ILE A 411 18.72 20.94 26.69
C ILE A 411 18.95 20.87 25.17
N LEU A 412 18.92 22.02 24.49
CA LEU A 412 19.18 22.12 23.04
C LEU A 412 20.61 21.72 22.67
N ALA A 413 21.56 21.94 23.57
CA ALA A 413 22.94 21.48 23.41
C ALA A 413 23.08 19.96 23.64
N CYS A 414 22.22 19.35 24.46
CA CYS A 414 22.24 17.91 24.71
C CYS A 414 21.51 17.09 23.66
N LEU A 415 20.29 17.50 23.28
CA LEU A 415 19.45 16.73 22.37
C LEU A 415 19.53 17.27 20.93
N PRO A 416 19.51 16.39 19.91
CA PRO A 416 19.45 16.83 18.51
C PRO A 416 18.07 17.38 18.14
N HIS A 417 17.04 17.12 18.94
CA HIS A 417 15.65 17.55 18.71
C HIS A 417 15.54 19.08 18.61
N ARG A 418 14.72 19.55 17.67
CA ARG A 418 14.38 20.98 17.47
C ARG A 418 12.88 21.13 17.35
N TYR A 419 12.36 22.36 17.48
CA TYR A 419 10.96 22.64 17.21
C TYR A 419 10.57 22.08 15.82
N PRO A 420 9.42 21.39 15.68
CA PRO A 420 8.34 21.23 16.66
C PRO A 420 8.46 20.04 17.62
N PHE A 421 9.58 19.31 17.62
CA PHE A 421 9.69 17.99 18.26
C PHE A 421 10.58 17.94 19.51
N LEU A 422 11.22 19.05 19.91
CA LEU A 422 11.77 19.18 21.26
C LEU A 422 10.62 19.50 22.22
N LEU A 423 10.36 18.61 23.18
CA LEU A 423 9.17 18.69 24.04
C LEU A 423 9.50 19.20 25.44
N ILE A 424 10.58 18.74 26.06
CA ILE A 424 10.92 19.18 27.41
C ILE A 424 11.42 20.63 27.41
N ASP A 425 10.86 21.45 28.29
CA ASP A 425 11.17 22.88 28.36
C ASP A 425 12.34 23.17 29.32
N ARG A 426 12.42 22.40 30.41
CA ARG A 426 13.35 22.64 31.51
C ARG A 426 13.60 21.38 32.34
N VAL A 427 14.80 21.23 32.90
CA VAL A 427 15.09 20.26 33.97
C VAL A 427 15.18 21.01 35.29
N ILE A 428 14.44 20.57 36.30
CA ILE A 428 14.36 21.27 37.60
C ILE A 428 15.09 20.55 38.73
N ASP A 429 15.40 19.27 38.54
CA ASP A 429 16.14 18.45 39.50
C ASP A 429 16.86 17.32 38.76
N TYR A 430 18.10 17.02 39.15
CA TYR A 430 18.91 16.01 38.50
C TYR A 430 20.04 15.46 39.39
N VAL A 431 20.11 14.13 39.46
CA VAL A 431 21.20 13.38 40.07
C VAL A 431 21.83 12.49 38.99
N PRO A 432 23.09 12.78 38.58
CA PRO A 432 23.78 12.00 37.56
C PRO A 432 23.83 10.50 37.89
N GLY A 433 23.45 9.67 36.91
CA GLY A 433 23.43 8.22 37.02
C GLY A 433 22.24 7.65 37.78
N GLU A 434 21.33 8.49 38.27
CA GLU A 434 20.25 8.05 39.15
C GLU A 434 18.87 8.52 38.70
N SER A 435 18.63 9.83 38.62
CA SER A 435 17.29 10.37 38.36
C SER A 435 17.27 11.78 37.80
N MET A 436 16.19 12.14 37.11
CA MET A 436 15.95 13.49 36.58
C MET A 436 14.49 13.87 36.71
N ILE A 437 14.21 15.17 36.88
CA ILE A 437 12.87 15.74 36.82
C ILE A 437 12.83 16.87 35.80
N ALA A 438 12.03 16.70 34.75
CA ALA A 438 11.83 17.69 33.70
C ALA A 438 10.40 18.23 33.67
N ILE A 439 10.24 19.39 33.05
CA ILE A 439 8.98 20.09 32.85
C ILE A 439 8.63 20.11 31.36
N LYS A 440 7.37 19.83 31.04
CA LYS A 440 6.75 20.05 29.74
C LYS A 440 5.44 20.81 29.94
N ASN A 441 5.36 22.03 29.43
CA ASN A 441 4.16 22.86 29.41
C ASN A 441 3.35 22.51 28.17
N VAL A 442 2.05 22.25 28.36
CA VAL A 442 1.14 21.89 27.26
C VAL A 442 0.39 23.12 26.81
N THR A 443 0.66 23.60 25.60
CA THR A 443 0.02 24.81 25.05
C THR A 443 -0.93 24.48 23.90
N ILE A 444 -2.04 25.22 23.77
CA ILE A 444 -3.03 25.01 22.70
C ILE A 444 -2.42 25.16 21.30
N ASN A 445 -1.31 25.89 21.19
CA ASN A 445 -0.61 26.13 19.93
C ASN A 445 0.29 24.97 19.48
N GLU A 446 0.33 23.84 20.20
CA GLU A 446 1.15 22.70 19.78
C GLU A 446 0.63 22.06 18.48
N PRO A 447 1.53 21.71 17.55
CA PRO A 447 1.17 21.33 16.19
C PRO A 447 0.41 20.02 16.07
N PHE A 448 0.36 19.21 17.13
CA PHE A 448 -0.41 17.98 17.16
C PHE A 448 -1.89 18.16 17.53
N PHE A 449 -2.32 19.33 18.03
CA PHE A 449 -3.74 19.57 18.36
C PHE A 449 -4.67 19.75 17.16
N PRO A 450 -4.29 20.46 16.06
CA PRO A 450 -5.17 20.69 14.90
C PRO A 450 -5.72 19.43 14.19
N GLY A 451 -5.15 18.25 14.46
CA GLY A 451 -5.62 16.97 13.93
C GLY A 451 -5.98 15.91 14.97
N HIS A 452 -5.71 16.15 16.26
CA HIS A 452 -5.91 15.17 17.33
C HIS A 452 -7.18 15.51 18.14
N PHE A 453 -8.30 14.89 17.72
CA PHE A 453 -9.68 15.10 18.19
C PHE A 453 -10.22 16.52 17.95
N PRO A 454 -10.90 16.78 16.82
CA PRO A 454 -11.53 18.07 16.53
C PRO A 454 -12.44 18.53 17.67
N GLY A 455 -12.22 19.75 18.18
CA GLY A 455 -13.01 20.35 19.27
C GLY A 455 -12.71 19.81 20.68
N ARG A 456 -11.77 18.88 20.85
CA ARG A 456 -11.39 18.32 22.16
C ARG A 456 -9.87 18.13 22.25
N PRO A 457 -9.10 19.21 22.51
CA PRO A 457 -7.65 19.13 22.51
C PRO A 457 -7.15 18.27 23.67
N VAL A 458 -6.62 17.09 23.34
CA VAL A 458 -5.97 16.16 24.29
C VAL A 458 -4.56 15.89 23.76
N MET A 459 -3.53 16.00 24.60
CA MET A 459 -2.16 15.68 24.20
C MET A 459 -2.08 14.18 23.86
N PRO A 460 -1.58 13.80 22.67
CA PRO A 460 -1.47 12.39 22.31
C PRO A 460 -0.58 11.63 23.30
N ALA A 461 -1.00 10.42 23.68
CA ALA A 461 -0.26 9.56 24.60
C ALA A 461 1.20 9.32 24.15
N VAL A 462 1.42 9.26 22.84
CA VAL A 462 2.75 9.13 22.23
C VAL A 462 3.65 10.35 22.47
N MET A 463 3.08 11.56 22.55
CA MET A 463 3.85 12.77 22.85
C MET A 463 4.27 12.81 24.33
N ILE A 464 3.45 12.25 25.23
CA ILE A 464 3.82 12.09 26.64
C ILE A 464 4.99 11.11 26.76
N LEU A 465 4.96 9.99 26.03
CA LEU A 465 6.07 9.02 25.99
C LEU A 465 7.33 9.63 25.37
N GLU A 466 7.19 10.41 24.32
CA GLU A 466 8.32 11.12 23.70
C GLU A 466 8.96 12.09 24.69
N ALA A 467 8.17 12.85 25.46
CA ALA A 467 8.70 13.75 26.50
C ALA A 467 9.41 12.96 27.62
N MET A 468 8.90 11.79 28.01
CA MET A 468 9.62 10.86 28.91
C MET A 468 10.94 10.42 28.29
N ALA A 469 10.95 10.00 27.02
CA ALA A 469 12.13 9.54 26.32
C ALA A 469 13.20 10.63 26.21
N GLN A 470 12.83 11.87 25.88
CA GLN A 470 13.75 13.01 25.87
C GLN A 470 14.34 13.25 27.25
N THR A 471 13.53 13.23 28.31
CA THR A 471 14.02 13.33 29.70
C THR A 471 15.04 12.24 30.02
N THR A 472 14.77 11.00 29.62
CA THR A 472 15.72 9.90 29.79
C THR A 472 17.00 10.08 28.99
N GLY A 473 16.90 10.65 27.78
CA GLY A 473 18.06 10.93 26.93
C GLY A 473 18.97 11.99 27.54
N VAL A 474 18.40 13.07 28.10
CA VAL A 474 19.19 14.08 28.81
C VAL A 474 19.87 13.48 30.05
N LEU A 475 19.14 12.68 30.86
CA LEU A 475 19.73 11.95 31.99
C LEU A 475 20.89 11.06 31.52
N ALA A 476 20.73 10.28 30.46
CA ALA A 476 21.79 9.42 29.96
C ALA A 476 23.02 10.21 29.47
N LEU A 477 22.82 11.22 28.63
CA LEU A 477 23.90 12.04 28.06
C LEU A 477 24.67 12.82 29.13
N ARG A 478 24.01 13.21 30.23
CA ARG A 478 24.65 13.89 31.36
C ARG A 478 25.31 12.94 32.37
N SER A 479 24.92 11.66 32.40
CA SER A 479 25.37 10.68 33.39
C SER A 479 26.65 9.93 33.01
N PHE A 480 26.89 9.70 31.72
CA PHE A 480 27.91 8.74 31.27
C PHE A 480 29.02 9.41 30.47
N GLU A 481 30.28 9.09 30.79
CA GLU A 481 31.45 9.69 30.12
C GLU A 481 31.49 9.38 28.61
N GLN A 482 31.09 8.16 28.21
CA GLN A 482 30.98 7.76 26.81
C GLN A 482 29.96 8.62 26.04
N ALA A 483 28.95 9.12 26.73
CA ALA A 483 27.91 9.98 26.19
C ALA A 483 28.33 11.46 26.09
N ARG A 484 29.52 11.82 26.61
CA ARG A 484 30.13 13.16 26.47
C ARG A 484 30.99 13.29 25.21
N SER A 485 31.12 12.23 24.41
CA SER A 485 31.66 12.33 23.05
C SER A 485 30.74 13.24 22.21
N ARG A 486 31.28 14.00 21.26
CA ARG A 486 30.46 14.88 20.38
C ARG A 486 29.53 14.10 19.43
N THR A 487 29.66 12.78 19.39
CA THR A 487 29.02 11.88 18.41
C THR A 487 28.05 10.89 19.05
N ALA A 488 27.92 10.86 20.38
CA ALA A 488 27.04 9.94 21.07
C ALA A 488 25.57 10.37 20.95
N MET A 489 24.72 9.48 20.45
CA MET A 489 23.27 9.64 20.38
C MET A 489 22.54 8.67 21.31
N TYR A 490 21.48 9.16 21.92
CA TYR A 490 20.54 8.36 22.71
C TYR A 490 19.34 7.94 21.86
N TYR A 491 19.09 6.64 21.79
CA TYR A 491 17.98 6.03 21.07
C TYR A 491 16.95 5.47 22.03
N LEU A 492 15.67 5.73 21.76
CA LEU A 492 14.56 5.04 22.40
C LEU A 492 14.47 3.60 21.84
N ALA A 493 15.02 2.64 22.57
CA ALA A 493 15.04 1.23 22.18
C ALA A 493 13.68 0.53 22.40
N GLY A 494 12.86 1.04 23.32
CA GLY A 494 11.54 0.49 23.59
C GLY A 494 10.82 1.16 24.76
N VAL A 495 9.53 0.83 24.91
CA VAL A 495 8.68 1.29 26.01
C VAL A 495 7.90 0.10 26.54
N ASP A 496 8.04 -0.17 27.84
CA ASP A 496 7.36 -1.22 28.57
C ASP A 496 6.37 -0.63 29.58
N ARG A 497 5.33 -1.39 29.93
CA ARG A 497 4.39 -1.09 31.03
C ARG A 497 3.76 0.32 31.03
N ALA A 498 3.66 0.98 29.87
CA ALA A 498 3.05 2.30 29.74
C ALA A 498 1.56 2.30 30.14
N ARG A 499 1.19 3.22 31.04
CA ARG A 499 -0.17 3.46 31.52
C ARG A 499 -0.49 4.94 31.47
N PHE A 500 -1.68 5.27 30.96
CA PHE A 500 -2.21 6.64 30.89
C PHE A 500 -3.50 6.68 31.70
N ARG A 501 -3.55 7.56 32.70
CA ARG A 501 -4.58 7.56 33.76
C ARG A 501 -5.55 8.72 33.60
N ARG A 502 -5.06 9.85 33.10
CA ARG A 502 -5.83 11.08 32.88
C ARG A 502 -5.48 11.67 31.51
N PRO A 503 -6.47 12.17 30.74
CA PRO A 503 -6.17 13.02 29.60
C PRO A 503 -5.34 14.24 30.04
N VAL A 504 -4.33 14.57 29.24
CA VAL A 504 -3.54 15.80 29.39
C VAL A 504 -4.08 16.79 28.37
N VAL A 505 -4.33 18.03 28.79
CA VAL A 505 -4.97 19.06 27.97
C VAL A 505 -4.15 20.36 27.96
N PRO A 506 -4.38 21.28 27.00
CA PRO A 506 -3.78 22.61 27.04
C PRO A 506 -3.97 23.30 28.40
N GLY A 507 -2.90 23.86 28.94
CA GLY A 507 -2.84 24.45 30.28
C GLY A 507 -2.21 23.53 31.33
N ASP A 508 -2.15 22.22 31.10
CA ASP A 508 -1.45 21.29 32.00
C ASP A 508 0.07 21.51 31.94
N GLN A 509 0.72 21.37 33.10
CA GLN A 509 2.17 21.25 33.19
C GLN A 509 2.53 19.82 33.59
N LEU A 510 3.25 19.13 32.71
CA LEU A 510 3.77 17.80 32.95
C LEU A 510 5.07 17.88 33.75
N ARG A 511 5.08 17.32 34.95
CA ARG A 511 6.28 17.02 35.73
C ARG A 511 6.70 15.58 35.44
N ILE A 512 7.81 15.42 34.75
CA ILE A 512 8.33 14.14 34.25
C ILE A 512 9.48 13.69 35.15
N GLU A 513 9.24 12.69 35.97
CA GLU A 513 10.21 12.10 36.88
C GLU A 513 10.74 10.80 36.30
N VAL A 514 12.05 10.69 36.10
CA VAL A 514 12.69 9.48 35.60
C VAL A 514 13.74 8.97 36.59
N ARG A 515 13.86 7.66 36.73
CA ARG A 515 14.84 7.00 37.61
C ARG A 515 15.41 5.75 36.95
N ILE A 516 16.73 5.61 36.96
CA ILE A 516 17.41 4.43 36.43
C ILE A 516 17.10 3.24 37.34
N LEU A 517 16.45 2.20 36.79
CA LEU A 517 16.07 1.01 37.56
C LEU A 517 17.18 -0.03 37.64
N ARG A 518 17.99 -0.14 36.58
CA ARG A 518 19.06 -1.13 36.51
C ARG A 518 20.17 -0.64 35.58
N ARG A 519 21.42 -0.94 35.96
CA ARG A 519 22.61 -0.79 35.12
C ARG A 519 22.44 -1.55 33.80
N PRO A 520 23.05 -1.08 32.71
CA PRO A 520 22.78 -1.55 31.37
C PRO A 520 23.23 -3.00 31.24
N SER A 521 22.43 -3.77 30.52
CA SER A 521 22.80 -5.11 30.09
C SER A 521 22.79 -5.08 28.56
N ARG A 522 23.93 -5.40 27.93
CA ARG A 522 24.12 -5.32 26.47
C ARG A 522 23.85 -3.93 25.89
N GLY A 523 24.23 -2.86 26.59
CA GLY A 523 24.09 -1.47 26.11
C GLY A 523 22.66 -0.90 26.19
N ILE A 524 21.70 -1.62 26.79
CA ILE A 524 20.32 -1.14 26.97
C ILE A 524 20.06 -0.80 28.44
N TRP A 525 19.65 0.44 28.67
CA TRP A 525 19.24 1.02 29.94
C TRP A 525 17.75 0.81 30.17
N LYS A 526 17.35 0.62 31.43
CA LYS A 526 15.95 0.53 31.82
C LYS A 526 15.63 1.57 32.89
N ILE A 527 14.69 2.45 32.58
CA ILE A 527 14.42 3.68 33.33
C ILE A 527 12.92 3.73 33.65
N ASP A 528 12.56 3.87 34.93
CA ASP A 528 11.18 4.15 35.36
C ASP A 528 10.87 5.60 35.05
N ALA A 529 9.74 5.88 34.40
CA ALA A 529 9.28 7.21 34.09
C ALA A 529 7.85 7.42 34.60
N LYS A 530 7.63 8.51 35.32
CA LYS A 530 6.34 8.92 35.86
C LYS A 530 6.06 10.36 35.50
N VAL A 531 4.85 10.63 35.06
CA VAL A 531 4.40 11.98 34.69
C VAL A 531 3.24 12.37 35.58
N ARG A 532 3.36 13.54 36.18
CA ARG A 532 2.32 14.14 37.02
C ARG A 532 1.87 15.48 36.44
N VAL A 533 0.60 15.80 36.68
CA VAL A 533 0.07 17.16 36.59
C VAL A 533 -0.37 17.52 37.99
N ASP A 534 0.20 18.57 38.56
CA ASP A 534 0.17 18.83 39.99
C ASP A 534 0.57 17.56 40.78
N ASP A 535 -0.25 17.13 41.73
CA ASP A 535 -0.01 15.90 42.50
C ASP A 535 -0.57 14.62 41.84
N THR A 536 -1.26 14.75 40.71
CA THR A 536 -1.97 13.63 40.06
C THR A 536 -1.06 12.89 39.09
N LEU A 537 -0.87 11.57 39.29
CA LEU A 537 -0.18 10.72 38.33
C LEU A 537 -1.02 10.57 37.05
N VAL A 538 -0.53 11.12 35.94
CA VAL A 538 -1.23 11.10 34.64
C VAL A 538 -0.69 10.01 33.71
N ALA A 539 0.60 9.67 33.80
CA ALA A 539 1.18 8.55 33.06
C ALA A 539 2.36 7.91 33.80
N ASP A 540 2.59 6.61 33.58
CA ASP A 540 3.78 5.88 34.03
C ASP A 540 4.24 4.90 32.95
N ALA A 541 5.54 4.73 32.75
CA ALA A 541 6.13 3.80 31.78
C ALA A 541 7.53 3.37 32.20
N GLU A 542 8.02 2.27 31.63
CA GLU A 542 9.43 1.92 31.65
C GLU A 542 10.04 2.22 30.28
N ILE A 543 11.02 3.10 30.26
CA ILE A 543 11.73 3.51 29.05
C ILE A 543 13.00 2.67 28.91
N LEU A 544 13.19 2.08 27.72
CA LEU A 544 14.40 1.38 27.34
C LEU A 544 15.25 2.28 26.44
N GLY A 545 16.45 2.62 26.89
CA GLY A 545 17.36 3.53 26.19
C GLY A 545 18.62 2.83 25.71
N ALA A 546 19.18 3.24 24.59
CA ALA A 546 20.50 2.79 24.12
C ALA A 546 21.35 4.00 23.73
N LEU A 547 22.59 4.06 24.20
CA LEU A 547 23.59 5.03 23.74
C LEU A 547 24.41 4.38 22.62
N ARG A 548 24.63 5.10 21.52
CA ARG A 548 25.51 4.68 20.42
C ARG A 548 26.31 5.87 19.89
N ASP A 549 27.52 5.63 19.43
CA ASP A 549 28.28 6.63 18.66
C ASP A 549 27.82 6.63 17.18
N GLU A 550 27.86 7.78 16.51
CA GLU A 550 27.65 7.88 15.06
C GLU A 550 28.66 6.99 14.30
N GLY A 551 28.24 5.79 13.90
CA GLY A 551 29.07 4.83 13.16
C GLY A 551 28.83 3.35 13.49
N GLU A 552 28.05 3.02 14.54
CA GLU A 552 27.77 1.63 14.98
C GLU A 552 26.31 1.11 14.83
#